data_AF-A0A969NZ47-F1
#
_entry.id   AF-A0A969NZ47-F1
#
_cell.length_a   1.000
_cell.length_b   1.000
_cell.length_c   1.000
_cell.angle_alpha   90.00
_cell.angle_beta   90.00
_cell.angle_gamma   90.00
#
_symmetry.space_group_name_H-M   'P 1'
#
loop_
_entity.id
_entity.type
_entity.pdbx_description
1 polymer ?
#
loop_
_entity_poly.entity_id
_entity_poly.type
_entity_poly.pdbx_seq_one_letter_code
_entity_poly.pdbx_strand_id
1 'polypeptide(L)'
;MDEWTALIDAKPLPGDPLAANILTNPMIGLLAIEFASRRRMRLNGRVERATDGRLLVHAQQVYANCPKYIQARQIEGTPGTELNPSIVHVATGLNQSQQQWITQADTFFIASAHPAGGADASHRGGHPGFIQMLDDSALLWPDYTGNMMFNTLGNIAVHPQSGLLFLDFATGSTLQMTGQAQIIWDEALVQPYPGAERLVRYSISQVIETAQRLPWCWEFMSYSPFHPEVSERGHE
;
A
#
# COMPACT_ATOMS: atom_id res chain seq x y z
N MET A 1 -20.18 -18.15 12.08
CA MET A 1 -19.38 -16.93 12.28
C MET A 1 -20.23 -15.95 13.05
N ASP A 2 -19.62 -15.27 14.03
CA ASP A 2 -20.27 -14.15 14.71
C ASP A 2 -20.23 -12.89 13.82
N GLU A 3 -20.81 -11.79 14.31
CA GLU A 3 -20.87 -10.51 13.60
C GLU A 3 -19.50 -9.78 13.51
N TRP A 4 -18.48 -10.25 14.24
CA TRP A 4 -17.15 -9.64 14.30
C TRP A 4 -16.11 -10.41 13.49
N THR A 5 -16.49 -11.51 12.84
CA THR A 5 -15.58 -12.36 12.08
C THR A 5 -15.87 -12.24 10.58
N ALA A 6 -14.86 -11.79 9.83
CA ALA A 6 -14.90 -11.75 8.37
C ALA A 6 -14.18 -12.96 7.78
N LEU A 7 -14.86 -13.72 6.92
CA LEU A 7 -14.21 -14.71 6.05
C LEU A 7 -13.69 -14.01 4.81
N ILE A 8 -12.39 -14.11 4.57
CA ILE A 8 -11.76 -13.67 3.33
C ILE A 8 -11.88 -14.81 2.33
N ASP A 9 -12.71 -14.60 1.29
CA ASP A 9 -12.94 -15.60 0.24
C ASP A 9 -11.82 -15.63 -0.80
N ALA A 10 -10.58 -15.71 -0.29
CA ALA A 10 -9.35 -15.85 -1.06
C ALA A 10 -8.30 -16.57 -0.19
N LYS A 11 -7.30 -17.17 -0.85
CA LYS A 11 -6.17 -17.79 -0.17
C LYS A 11 -4.90 -17.01 -0.51
N PRO A 12 -3.96 -16.82 0.44
CA PRO A 12 -2.63 -16.35 0.09
C PRO A 12 -2.03 -17.25 -0.99
N LEU A 13 -1.53 -16.68 -2.10
CA LEU A 13 -0.92 -17.52 -3.13
C LEU A 13 0.39 -18.13 -2.61
N PRO A 14 0.84 -19.27 -3.15
CA PRO A 14 2.16 -19.82 -2.83
C PRO A 14 3.28 -18.79 -2.97
N GLY A 15 4.22 -18.78 -2.02
CA GLY A 15 5.33 -17.82 -2.00
C GLY A 15 4.99 -16.41 -1.49
N ASP A 16 3.74 -16.12 -1.15
CA ASP A 16 3.38 -14.85 -0.49
C ASP A 16 4.00 -14.78 0.92
N PRO A 17 4.74 -13.70 1.27
CA PRO A 17 5.19 -13.47 2.63
C PRO A 17 4.08 -13.56 3.68
N LEU A 18 2.86 -13.14 3.35
CA LEU A 18 1.69 -13.21 4.23
C LEU A 18 1.40 -14.65 4.67
N ALA A 19 1.50 -15.63 3.76
CA ALA A 19 1.12 -17.01 4.02
C ALA A 19 1.95 -17.64 5.15
N ALA A 20 3.25 -17.34 5.19
CA ALA A 20 4.15 -17.78 6.24
C ALA A 20 4.03 -16.90 7.50
N ASN A 21 3.86 -15.59 7.33
CA ASN A 21 3.85 -14.63 8.44
C ASN A 21 2.69 -14.87 9.41
N ILE A 22 1.49 -15.17 8.91
CA ILE A 22 0.30 -15.38 9.74
C ILE A 22 0.38 -16.61 10.65
N LEU A 23 1.30 -17.55 10.39
CA LEU A 23 1.49 -18.73 11.23
C LEU A 23 2.10 -18.39 12.59
N THR A 24 2.88 -17.31 12.66
CA THR A 24 3.57 -16.86 13.88
C THR A 24 3.11 -15.48 14.35
N ASN A 25 2.50 -14.69 13.48
CA ASN A 25 2.01 -13.34 13.77
C ASN A 25 0.51 -13.24 13.46
N PRO A 26 -0.36 -13.38 14.46
CA PRO A 26 -1.80 -13.37 14.22
C PRO A 26 -2.38 -11.96 14.02
N MET A 27 -1.60 -10.90 14.15
CA MET A 27 -2.10 -9.54 13.99
C MET A 27 -2.14 -9.16 12.51
N ILE A 28 -3.29 -8.70 12.02
CA ILE A 28 -3.49 -8.31 10.62
C ILE A 28 -4.13 -6.92 10.53
N GLY A 29 -3.64 -6.12 9.59
CA GLY A 29 -4.30 -4.91 9.13
C GLY A 29 -4.83 -5.13 7.73
N LEU A 30 -6.13 -4.96 7.52
CA LEU A 30 -6.77 -5.17 6.22
C LEU A 30 -7.33 -3.86 5.68
N LEU A 31 -7.07 -3.61 4.40
CA LEU A 31 -7.66 -2.52 3.65
C LEU A 31 -8.55 -3.10 2.54
N ALA A 32 -9.85 -2.86 2.63
CA ALA A 32 -10.77 -3.07 1.52
C ALA A 32 -10.93 -1.75 0.76
N ILE A 33 -10.74 -1.76 -0.55
CA ILE A 33 -10.83 -0.58 -1.41
C ILE A 33 -11.59 -0.89 -2.69
N GLU A 34 -12.58 -0.07 -3.01
CA GLU A 34 -13.29 -0.06 -4.28
C GLU A 34 -12.89 1.20 -5.04
N PHE A 35 -12.04 1.05 -6.06
CA PHE A 35 -11.45 2.17 -6.78
C PHE A 35 -12.49 3.00 -7.54
N ALA A 36 -13.46 2.36 -8.21
CA ALA A 36 -14.44 3.06 -9.05
C ALA A 36 -15.23 4.13 -8.27
N SER A 37 -15.69 3.79 -7.06
CA SER A 37 -16.43 4.71 -6.18
C SER A 37 -15.55 5.44 -5.17
N ARG A 38 -14.24 5.15 -5.16
CA ARG A 38 -13.25 5.65 -4.20
C ARG A 38 -13.59 5.33 -2.74
N ARG A 39 -14.26 4.21 -2.48
CA ARG A 39 -14.61 3.79 -1.11
C ARG A 39 -13.51 2.92 -0.53
N ARG A 40 -13.21 3.13 0.75
CA ARG A 40 -12.29 2.28 1.50
C ARG A 40 -12.78 2.01 2.91
N MET A 41 -12.45 0.83 3.40
CA MET A 41 -12.68 0.39 4.77
C MET A 41 -11.42 -0.27 5.31
N ARG A 42 -11.14 -0.04 6.59
CA ARG A 42 -10.12 -0.78 7.31
C ARG A 42 -10.77 -1.76 8.26
N LEU A 43 -10.16 -2.93 8.34
CA LEU A 43 -10.51 -3.98 9.27
C LEU A 43 -9.20 -4.49 9.88
N ASN A 44 -8.92 -4.09 11.11
CA ASN A 44 -7.73 -4.54 11.83
C ASN A 44 -8.15 -5.52 12.92
N GLY A 45 -7.33 -6.53 13.17
CA GLY A 45 -7.66 -7.53 14.17
C GLY A 45 -6.73 -8.73 14.15
N ARG A 46 -7.31 -9.89 14.48
CA ARG A 46 -6.59 -11.16 14.55
C ARG A 46 -6.99 -12.08 13.41
N VAL A 47 -6.01 -12.67 12.73
CA VAL A 47 -6.22 -13.65 11.67
C VAL A 47 -6.02 -15.07 12.18
N GLU A 48 -6.91 -15.96 11.72
CA GLU A 48 -6.80 -17.41 11.82
C GLU A 48 -6.91 -18.02 10.42
N ARG A 49 -6.20 -19.13 10.20
CA ARG A 49 -6.32 -19.89 8.95
C ARG A 49 -7.43 -20.93 9.09
N ALA A 50 -8.46 -20.82 8.26
CA ALA A 50 -9.51 -21.83 8.18
C ALA A 50 -8.95 -23.16 7.64
N THR A 51 -9.67 -24.26 7.91
CA THR A 51 -9.27 -25.62 7.49
C THR A 51 -9.12 -25.77 5.98
N ASP A 52 -9.87 -25.00 5.19
CA ASP A 52 -9.78 -24.97 3.73
C ASP A 52 -8.67 -24.05 3.18
N GLY A 53 -7.93 -23.37 4.06
CA GLY A 53 -6.83 -22.47 3.75
C GLY A 53 -7.22 -21.01 3.53
N ARG A 54 -8.50 -20.65 3.62
CA ARG A 54 -8.96 -19.24 3.66
C ARG A 54 -8.61 -18.58 4.99
N LEU A 55 -8.79 -17.26 5.06
CA LEU A 55 -8.49 -16.48 6.26
C LEU A 55 -9.79 -16.08 6.98
N LEU A 56 -9.83 -16.30 8.28
CA LEU A 56 -10.83 -15.77 9.19
C LEU A 56 -10.20 -14.59 9.92
N VAL A 57 -10.82 -13.41 9.85
CA VAL A 57 -10.33 -12.22 10.55
C VAL A 57 -11.33 -11.83 11.61
N HIS A 58 -10.92 -11.95 12.87
CA HIS A 58 -11.66 -11.45 14.03
C HIS A 58 -11.36 -9.97 14.19
N ALA A 59 -12.30 -9.14 13.78
CA ALA A 59 -12.17 -7.70 13.76
C ALA A 59 -12.10 -7.14 15.19
N GLN A 60 -11.11 -6.28 15.42
CA GLN A 60 -10.99 -5.46 16.63
C GLN A 60 -11.31 -3.99 16.33
N GLN A 61 -11.06 -3.57 15.09
CA GLN A 61 -11.36 -2.22 14.62
C GLN A 61 -11.92 -2.30 13.20
N VAL A 62 -13.06 -1.66 12.98
CA VAL A 62 -13.66 -1.52 11.64
C VAL A 62 -14.08 -0.07 11.45
N TYR A 63 -13.53 0.59 10.42
CA TYR A 63 -13.91 1.96 10.13
C TYR A 63 -13.72 2.30 8.65
N ALA A 64 -14.62 3.14 8.15
CA ALA A 64 -14.48 3.76 6.84
C ALA A 64 -13.52 4.95 6.92
N ASN A 65 -12.77 5.21 5.85
CA ASN A 65 -11.96 6.41 5.74
C ASN A 65 -12.35 7.23 4.50
N CYS A 66 -12.02 8.52 4.57
CA CYS A 66 -12.26 9.50 3.51
C CYS A 66 -11.72 9.03 2.14
N PRO A 67 -12.42 9.32 1.01
CA PRO A 67 -12.00 8.92 -0.35
C PRO A 67 -10.77 9.68 -0.90
N LYS A 68 -10.23 10.63 -0.12
CA LYS A 68 -9.08 11.46 -0.50
C LYS A 68 -7.93 10.64 -1.10
N TYR A 69 -7.42 11.15 -2.22
CA TYR A 69 -6.27 10.65 -2.97
C TYR A 69 -6.46 9.29 -3.66
N ILE A 70 -7.64 8.67 -3.59
CA ILE A 70 -7.92 7.42 -4.33
C ILE A 70 -8.22 7.76 -5.79
N GLN A 71 -7.44 7.20 -6.71
CA GLN A 71 -7.69 7.33 -8.15
C GLN A 71 -8.85 6.43 -8.55
N ALA A 72 -9.77 6.94 -9.35
CA ALA A 72 -10.87 6.13 -9.86
C ALA A 72 -10.34 5.21 -10.95
N ARG A 73 -10.67 3.92 -10.80
CA ARG A 73 -10.34 2.88 -11.76
C ARG A 73 -11.48 1.89 -11.88
N GLN A 74 -11.76 1.43 -13.09
CA GLN A 74 -12.75 0.40 -13.36
C GLN A 74 -12.04 -0.96 -13.45
N ILE A 75 -12.56 -1.98 -12.76
CA ILE A 75 -11.99 -3.33 -12.89
C ILE A 75 -12.28 -3.83 -14.31
N GLU A 76 -11.23 -4.27 -14.97
CA GLU A 76 -11.27 -5.04 -16.20
C GLU A 76 -10.74 -6.45 -15.92
N GLY A 77 -11.54 -7.46 -16.25
CA GLY A 77 -11.14 -8.85 -16.04
C GLY A 77 -12.32 -9.74 -15.70
N THR A 78 -12.21 -11.00 -16.11
CA THR A 78 -13.21 -12.01 -15.81
C THR A 78 -12.74 -12.79 -14.57
N PRO A 79 -13.54 -12.86 -13.50
CA PRO A 79 -13.25 -13.77 -12.39
C PRO A 79 -13.03 -15.19 -12.92
N GLY A 80 -11.95 -15.86 -12.48
CA GLY A 80 -11.65 -17.25 -12.86
C GLY A 80 -10.62 -17.45 -13.95
N THR A 81 -9.93 -16.41 -14.43
CA THR A 81 -8.71 -16.58 -15.23
C THR A 81 -7.65 -17.33 -14.42
N GLU A 82 -7.14 -18.44 -14.95
CA GLU A 82 -6.01 -19.14 -14.34
C GLU A 82 -4.77 -18.23 -14.34
N LEU A 83 -4.22 -18.00 -13.16
CA LEU A 83 -2.98 -17.26 -12.98
C LEU A 83 -1.84 -18.24 -12.70
N ASN A 84 -0.67 -17.90 -13.22
CA ASN A 84 0.60 -18.54 -12.85
C ASN A 84 1.50 -17.50 -12.20
N PRO A 85 1.18 -17.05 -10.96
CA PRO A 85 1.99 -16.06 -10.28
C PRO A 85 3.39 -16.61 -10.08
N SER A 86 4.40 -15.82 -10.44
CA SER A 86 5.79 -16.21 -10.31
C SER A 86 6.58 -15.09 -9.64
N ILE A 87 7.36 -15.46 -8.62
CA ILE A 87 8.35 -14.56 -8.04
C ILE A 87 9.46 -14.44 -9.07
N VAL A 88 9.56 -13.27 -9.69
CA VAL A 88 10.53 -13.01 -10.77
C VAL A 88 11.78 -12.31 -10.26
N HIS A 89 11.70 -11.65 -9.10
CA HIS A 89 12.83 -10.94 -8.52
C HIS A 89 12.78 -10.89 -7.00
N VAL A 90 13.92 -11.16 -6.35
CA VAL A 90 14.15 -10.93 -4.91
C VAL A 90 15.51 -10.26 -4.74
N ALA A 91 15.55 -9.09 -4.13
CA ALA A 91 16.78 -8.32 -3.93
C ALA A 91 16.70 -7.43 -2.69
N THR A 92 17.79 -6.73 -2.38
CA THR A 92 17.87 -5.71 -1.30
C THR A 92 17.77 -4.28 -1.83
N GLY A 93 17.63 -4.10 -3.14
CA GLY A 93 17.53 -2.81 -3.82
C GLY A 93 16.76 -2.95 -5.14
N LEU A 94 16.42 -1.82 -5.75
CA LEU A 94 15.56 -1.72 -6.92
C LEU A 94 16.37 -1.65 -8.22
N ASN A 95 15.98 -2.46 -9.19
CA ASN A 95 16.48 -2.33 -10.55
C ASN A 95 15.84 -1.14 -11.29
N GLN A 96 16.36 -0.81 -12.47
CA GLN A 96 15.91 0.36 -13.23
C GLN A 96 14.42 0.30 -13.63
N SER A 97 13.90 -0.86 -14.02
CA SER A 97 12.49 -1.01 -14.40
C SER A 97 11.55 -0.85 -13.21
N GLN A 98 11.95 -1.32 -12.02
CA GLN A 98 11.20 -1.12 -10.78
C GLN A 98 11.20 0.35 -10.35
N GLN A 99 12.33 1.05 -10.48
CA GLN A 99 12.39 2.49 -10.22
C GLN A 99 11.46 3.27 -11.17
N GLN A 100 11.43 2.90 -12.46
CA GLN A 100 10.49 3.49 -13.42
C GLN A 100 9.04 3.22 -13.04
N TRP A 101 8.70 1.98 -12.67
CA TRP A 101 7.35 1.64 -12.19
C TRP A 101 6.94 2.50 -10.99
N ILE A 102 7.80 2.63 -9.97
CA ILE A 102 7.50 3.41 -8.76
C ILE A 102 7.29 4.89 -9.09
N THR A 103 8.18 5.49 -9.90
CA THR A 103 8.06 6.91 -10.24
C THR A 103 6.82 7.21 -11.09
N GLN A 104 6.31 6.23 -11.84
CA GLN A 104 5.06 6.36 -12.61
C GLN A 104 3.81 5.96 -11.80
N ALA A 105 3.96 5.39 -10.62
CA ALA A 105 2.83 4.98 -9.79
C ALA A 105 2.08 6.22 -9.26
N ASP A 106 0.74 6.17 -9.33
CA ASP A 106 -0.15 7.15 -8.72
C ASP A 106 -0.77 6.67 -7.39
N THR A 107 -0.46 5.42 -7.02
CA THR A 107 -1.05 4.68 -5.91
C THR A 107 -0.03 3.68 -5.35
N PHE A 108 0.08 3.62 -4.04
CA PHE A 108 0.73 2.52 -3.33
C PHE A 108 0.08 2.28 -1.98
N PHE A 109 0.44 1.16 -1.35
CA PHE A 109 -0.04 0.81 -0.02
C PHE A 109 1.13 0.68 0.95
N ILE A 110 0.87 1.04 2.21
CA ILE A 110 1.82 0.93 3.31
C ILE A 110 1.20 0.10 4.43
N ALA A 111 1.91 -0.95 4.83
CA ALA A 111 1.69 -1.70 6.04
C ALA A 111 2.56 -1.13 7.16
N SER A 112 1.98 -0.94 8.34
CA SER A 112 2.66 -0.45 9.54
C SER A 112 2.12 -1.20 10.76
N ALA A 113 2.81 -1.12 11.90
CA ALA A 113 2.34 -1.78 13.12
C ALA A 113 2.62 -0.94 14.35
N HIS A 114 1.77 -1.10 15.37
CA HIS A 114 2.02 -0.62 16.72
C HIS A 114 2.25 -1.84 17.64
N PRO A 115 3.30 -1.85 18.47
CA PRO A 115 3.61 -3.01 19.34
C PRO A 115 2.42 -3.48 20.21
N ALA A 116 1.60 -2.54 20.68
CA ALA A 116 0.38 -2.85 21.45
C ALA A 116 -0.92 -2.78 20.64
N GLY A 117 -0.90 -2.15 19.45
CA GLY A 117 -2.10 -1.82 18.67
C GLY A 117 -2.33 -2.73 17.46
N GLY A 118 -1.35 -3.57 17.12
CA GLY A 118 -1.43 -4.50 15.99
C GLY A 118 -1.00 -3.87 14.67
N ALA A 119 -1.27 -4.59 13.58
CA ALA A 119 -0.94 -4.18 12.22
C ALA A 119 -2.06 -3.29 11.62
N ASP A 120 -1.67 -2.40 10.72
CA ASP A 120 -2.55 -1.50 9.97
C ASP A 120 -2.09 -1.42 8.51
N ALA A 121 -3.04 -1.29 7.59
CA ALA A 121 -2.78 -1.09 6.17
C ALA A 121 -3.43 0.21 5.67
N SER A 122 -2.70 0.95 4.85
CA SER A 122 -3.11 2.27 4.38
C SER A 122 -2.80 2.48 2.90
N HIS A 123 -3.72 3.15 2.21
CA HIS A 123 -3.52 3.62 0.83
C HIS A 123 -2.88 5.01 0.81
N ARG A 124 -1.96 5.23 -0.13
CA ARG A 124 -1.35 6.51 -0.48
C ARG A 124 -1.53 6.75 -1.99
N GLY A 125 -1.85 7.98 -2.36
CA GLY A 125 -2.02 8.34 -3.77
C GLY A 125 -1.62 9.78 -4.05
N GLY A 126 -1.25 10.03 -5.30
CA GLY A 126 -0.78 11.31 -5.82
C GLY A 126 -0.63 11.25 -7.34
N HIS A 127 -0.22 12.34 -7.98
CA HIS A 127 0.13 12.29 -9.41
C HIS A 127 1.45 11.54 -9.61
N PRO A 128 1.64 10.82 -10.74
CA PRO A 128 2.93 10.24 -11.09
C PRO A 128 4.08 11.24 -10.87
N GLY A 129 5.18 10.77 -10.28
CA GLY A 129 6.30 11.58 -9.82
C GLY A 129 6.20 12.07 -8.37
N PHE A 130 5.08 11.83 -7.66
CA PHE A 130 4.99 12.16 -6.23
C PHE A 130 5.88 11.28 -5.35
N ILE A 131 6.24 10.09 -5.82
CA ILE A 131 7.21 9.21 -5.18
C ILE A 131 8.54 9.40 -5.91
N GLN A 132 9.54 9.82 -5.17
CA GLN A 132 10.87 10.10 -5.67
C GLN A 132 11.85 9.01 -5.24
N MET A 133 12.75 8.68 -6.14
CA MET A 133 13.91 7.86 -5.83
C MET A 133 14.99 8.75 -5.23
N LEU A 134 15.49 8.39 -4.05
CA LEU A 134 16.70 8.99 -3.49
C LEU A 134 17.95 8.24 -3.98
N ASP A 135 17.85 6.91 -4.02
CA ASP A 135 18.83 5.96 -4.57
C ASP A 135 18.10 4.64 -4.90
N ASP A 136 18.84 3.57 -5.22
CA ASP A 136 18.25 2.26 -5.54
C ASP A 136 17.64 1.54 -4.32
N SER A 137 17.85 2.05 -3.11
CA SER A 137 17.41 1.49 -1.84
C SER A 137 16.59 2.46 -0.99
N ALA A 138 16.23 3.64 -1.51
CA ALA A 138 15.54 4.66 -0.75
C ALA A 138 14.52 5.46 -1.56
N LEU A 139 13.35 5.68 -0.95
CA LEU A 139 12.23 6.44 -1.50
C LEU A 139 11.95 7.68 -0.64
N LEU A 140 11.34 8.69 -1.26
CA LEU A 140 10.80 9.87 -0.61
C LEU A 140 9.43 10.21 -1.20
N TRP A 141 8.43 10.49 -0.37
CA TRP A 141 7.15 11.02 -0.84
C TRP A 141 6.54 12.03 0.13
N PRO A 142 5.71 12.98 -0.36
CA PRO A 142 4.94 13.87 0.49
C PRO A 142 3.75 13.16 1.14
N ASP A 143 3.52 13.44 2.42
CA ASP A 143 2.28 13.06 3.11
C ASP A 143 1.33 14.27 3.16
N TYR A 144 0.17 14.10 2.55
CA TYR A 144 -0.88 15.12 2.47
C TYR A 144 -1.91 14.98 3.60
N THR A 145 -2.66 16.05 3.87
CA THR A 145 -3.69 16.09 4.92
C THR A 145 -4.72 14.96 4.79
N GLY A 146 -4.66 14.03 5.74
CA GLY A 146 -5.56 12.87 5.82
C GLY A 146 -6.80 13.10 6.68
N ASN A 147 -7.14 12.08 7.48
CA ASN A 147 -8.25 12.08 8.45
C ASN A 147 -7.81 12.48 9.87
N MET A 148 -6.57 12.96 10.03
CA MET A 148 -5.95 13.34 11.31
C MET A 148 -5.94 12.26 12.39
N MET A 149 -6.14 10.97 12.03
CA MET A 149 -6.07 9.86 12.99
C MET A 149 -4.63 9.39 13.23
N PHE A 150 -3.67 9.83 12.41
CA PHE A 150 -2.25 9.48 12.52
C PHE A 150 -1.94 7.97 12.59
N ASN A 151 -2.85 7.06 12.20
CA ASN A 151 -2.62 5.61 12.33
C ASN A 151 -1.25 5.16 11.79
N THR A 152 -0.95 5.45 10.52
CA THR A 152 0.35 5.09 9.93
C THR A 152 1.51 5.87 10.54
N LEU A 153 1.36 7.17 10.75
CA LEU A 153 2.46 8.04 11.19
C LEU A 153 2.83 7.80 12.65
N GLY A 154 1.83 7.62 13.51
CA GLY A 154 1.98 7.22 14.90
C GLY A 154 2.62 5.84 15.01
N ASN A 155 2.22 4.88 14.17
CA ASN A 155 2.88 3.58 14.07
C ASN A 155 4.37 3.75 13.70
N ILE A 156 4.68 4.50 12.64
CA ILE A 156 6.05 4.76 12.19
C ILE A 156 6.90 5.40 13.30
N ALA A 157 6.33 6.35 14.06
CA ALA A 157 7.04 7.06 15.12
C ALA A 157 7.51 6.14 16.26
N VAL A 158 6.81 5.04 16.53
CA VAL A 158 7.18 4.08 17.58
C VAL A 158 7.77 2.77 17.04
N HIS A 159 7.51 2.47 15.77
CA HIS A 159 7.89 1.23 15.11
C HIS A 159 8.12 1.49 13.61
N PRO A 160 9.34 1.86 13.21
CA PRO A 160 9.63 2.31 11.85
C PRO A 160 9.53 1.20 10.80
N GLN A 161 9.62 -0.08 11.22
CA GLN A 161 9.50 -1.21 10.31
C GLN A 161 8.12 -1.22 9.65
N SER A 162 8.13 -1.19 8.32
CA SER A 162 6.94 -1.09 7.49
C SER A 162 7.14 -1.87 6.19
N GLY A 163 6.03 -2.17 5.53
CA GLY A 163 6.03 -2.79 4.21
C GLY A 163 5.35 -1.88 3.20
N LEU A 164 5.84 -1.87 1.97
CA LEU A 164 5.17 -1.18 0.85
C LEU A 164 4.68 -2.22 -0.15
N LEU A 165 3.55 -1.92 -0.80
CA LEU A 165 3.01 -2.68 -1.92
C LEU A 165 2.68 -1.70 -3.05
N PHE A 166 3.29 -1.95 -4.21
CA PHE A 166 2.93 -1.34 -5.47
C PHE A 166 2.20 -2.38 -6.33
N LEU A 167 1.14 -1.93 -6.99
CA LEU A 167 0.34 -2.73 -7.91
C LEU A 167 0.48 -2.13 -9.31
N ASP A 168 0.79 -2.98 -10.27
CA ASP A 168 0.66 -2.66 -11.68
C ASP A 168 -0.79 -2.97 -12.05
N PHE A 169 -1.59 -1.92 -12.16
CA PHE A 169 -3.00 -2.02 -12.49
C PHE A 169 -3.25 -2.58 -13.89
N ALA A 170 -2.27 -2.51 -14.81
CA ALA A 170 -2.43 -3.03 -16.17
C ALA A 170 -2.14 -4.54 -16.27
N THR A 171 -1.19 -5.05 -15.48
CA THR A 171 -0.74 -6.46 -15.58
C THR A 171 -1.14 -7.33 -14.39
N GLY A 172 -1.62 -6.73 -13.29
CA GLY A 172 -1.87 -7.43 -12.03
C GLY A 172 -0.58 -7.84 -11.30
N SER A 173 0.58 -7.36 -11.73
CA SER A 173 1.87 -7.64 -11.08
C SER A 173 2.03 -6.80 -9.80
N THR A 174 2.79 -7.32 -8.84
CA THR A 174 3.01 -6.64 -7.56
C THR A 174 4.49 -6.51 -7.24
N LEU A 175 4.86 -5.38 -6.67
CA LEU A 175 6.18 -5.12 -6.10
C LEU A 175 6.02 -4.86 -4.61
N GLN A 176 6.46 -5.82 -3.80
CA GLN A 176 6.44 -5.73 -2.34
C GLN A 176 7.81 -5.31 -1.83
N MET A 177 7.83 -4.45 -0.81
CA MET A 177 9.07 -4.03 -0.16
C MET A 177 8.95 -4.18 1.34
N THR A 178 10.06 -4.57 1.97
CA THR A 178 10.24 -4.50 3.43
C THR A 178 11.33 -3.48 3.74
N GLY A 179 11.15 -2.71 4.79
CA GLY A 179 12.04 -1.60 5.09
C GLY A 179 11.63 -0.80 6.32
N GLN A 180 12.12 0.42 6.39
CA GLN A 180 11.89 1.34 7.50
C GLN A 180 11.46 2.71 6.98
N ALA A 181 10.38 3.25 7.55
CA ALA A 181 9.91 4.58 7.27
C ALA A 181 10.39 5.58 8.33
N GLN A 182 10.65 6.81 7.91
CA GLN A 182 11.01 7.93 8.78
C GLN A 182 10.23 9.17 8.36
N ILE A 183 9.65 9.87 9.34
CA ILE A 183 8.92 11.12 9.10
C ILE A 183 9.90 12.29 9.17
N ILE A 184 9.86 13.15 8.17
CA ILE A 184 10.63 14.38 8.09
C ILE A 184 9.67 15.56 8.28
N TRP A 185 9.91 16.31 9.35
CA TRP A 185 9.12 17.48 9.75
C TRP A 185 9.78 18.81 9.40
N ASP A 186 11.02 18.79 8.90
CA ASP A 186 11.77 20.00 8.56
C ASP A 186 11.04 20.81 7.48
N GLU A 187 10.55 21.98 7.87
CA GLU A 187 9.76 22.85 6.99
C GLU A 187 10.52 23.26 5.72
N ALA A 188 11.84 23.43 5.78
CA ALA A 188 12.65 23.79 4.62
C ALA A 188 12.69 22.65 3.59
N LEU A 189 12.61 21.40 4.06
CA LEU A 189 12.53 20.22 3.18
C LEU A 189 11.11 19.97 2.66
N VAL A 190 10.08 20.36 3.42
CA VAL A 190 8.67 20.14 3.08
C VAL A 190 8.13 21.22 2.13
N GLN A 191 8.52 22.49 2.32
CA GLN A 191 8.12 23.65 1.52
C GLN A 191 8.10 23.43 -0.01
N PRO A 192 9.07 22.73 -0.61
CA PRO A 192 9.08 22.44 -2.05
C PRO A 192 7.95 21.53 -2.56
N TYR A 193 7.13 20.94 -1.67
CA TYR A 193 6.08 20.00 -2.00
C TYR A 193 4.70 20.59 -1.67
N PRO A 194 3.98 21.15 -2.67
CA PRO A 194 2.69 21.77 -2.46
C PRO A 194 1.68 20.84 -1.76
N GLY A 195 1.07 21.35 -0.69
CA GLY A 195 0.07 20.62 0.10
C GLY A 195 0.63 19.52 1.02
N ALA A 196 1.94 19.28 1.03
CA ALA A 196 2.57 18.35 1.94
C ALA A 196 2.65 18.95 3.36
N GLU A 197 2.28 18.16 4.38
CA GLU A 197 2.49 18.55 5.79
C GLU A 197 3.84 18.07 6.33
N ARG A 198 4.41 17.04 5.67
CA ARG A 198 5.64 16.34 6.04
C ARG A 198 6.06 15.46 4.87
N LEU A 199 7.31 14.99 4.93
CA LEU A 199 7.78 13.95 4.02
C LEU A 199 7.94 12.63 4.76
N VAL A 200 7.89 11.55 4.01
CA VAL A 200 8.26 10.23 4.51
C VAL A 200 9.39 9.71 3.65
N ARG A 201 10.53 9.46 4.30
CA ARG A 201 11.64 8.71 3.72
C ARG A 201 11.47 7.24 4.03
N TYR A 202 11.75 6.37 3.08
CA TYR A 202 11.70 4.93 3.28
C TYR A 202 13.01 4.27 2.82
N SER A 203 13.64 3.51 3.69
CA SER A 203 14.83 2.71 3.40
C SER A 203 14.44 1.25 3.19
N ILE A 204 14.84 0.70 2.05
CA ILE A 204 14.50 -0.63 1.58
C ILE A 204 15.53 -1.63 2.10
N SER A 205 15.06 -2.74 2.65
CA SER A 205 15.90 -3.89 3.00
C SER A 205 15.61 -5.12 2.15
N GLN A 206 14.41 -5.21 1.57
CA GLN A 206 14.04 -6.30 0.68
C GLN A 206 13.01 -5.83 -0.34
N VAL A 207 13.12 -6.37 -1.54
CA VAL A 207 12.19 -6.21 -2.66
C VAL A 207 11.78 -7.61 -3.15
N ILE A 208 10.49 -7.80 -3.39
CA ILE A 208 9.92 -9.02 -4.00
C ILE A 208 9.00 -8.58 -5.13
N GLU A 209 9.35 -8.94 -6.37
CA GLU A 209 8.49 -8.74 -7.53
C GLU A 209 7.78 -10.07 -7.86
N THR A 210 6.45 -10.01 -7.98
CA THR A 210 5.63 -11.14 -8.41
C THR A 210 4.82 -10.75 -9.64
N ALA A 211 5.10 -11.40 -10.76
CA ALA A 211 4.40 -11.19 -12.01
C ALA A 211 3.00 -11.84 -11.97
N GLN A 212 2.01 -11.19 -12.59
CA GLN A 212 0.64 -11.71 -12.76
C GLN A 212 0.04 -12.25 -11.44
N ARG A 213 0.22 -11.47 -10.37
CA ARG A 213 -0.22 -11.82 -9.02
C ARG A 213 -1.74 -11.81 -8.89
N LEU A 214 -2.40 -10.84 -9.51
CA LEU A 214 -3.84 -10.63 -9.41
C LEU A 214 -4.54 -10.99 -10.72
N PRO A 215 -5.79 -11.51 -10.66
CA PRO A 215 -6.57 -11.90 -11.84
C PRO A 215 -7.28 -10.71 -12.49
N TRP A 216 -7.12 -9.53 -11.90
CA TRP A 216 -7.77 -8.30 -12.31
C TRP A 216 -6.75 -7.35 -12.89
N CYS A 217 -7.19 -6.66 -13.93
CA CYS A 217 -6.59 -5.43 -14.41
C CYS A 217 -7.57 -4.29 -14.12
N TRP A 218 -7.10 -3.06 -14.28
CA TRP A 218 -7.95 -1.90 -14.08
C TRP A 218 -7.69 -0.83 -15.14
N GLU A 219 -8.77 -0.34 -15.72
CA GLU A 219 -8.75 0.85 -16.56
C GLU A 219 -8.73 2.10 -15.68
N PHE A 220 -7.83 3.04 -15.99
CA PHE A 220 -7.79 4.33 -15.30
C PHE A 220 -8.95 5.22 -15.75
N MET A 221 -9.69 5.79 -14.79
CA MET A 221 -10.82 6.67 -15.07
C MET A 221 -10.49 8.13 -14.81
N SER A 222 -10.03 8.47 -13.60
CA SER A 222 -9.71 9.86 -13.23
C SER A 222 -8.91 9.95 -11.93
N TYR A 223 -8.07 10.99 -11.84
CA TYR A 223 -7.40 11.35 -10.59
C TYR A 223 -8.40 11.80 -9.52
N SER A 224 -8.00 11.67 -8.26
CA SER A 224 -8.77 12.17 -7.13
C SER A 224 -8.90 13.70 -7.20
N PRO A 225 -10.09 14.27 -6.95
CA PRO A 225 -10.27 15.73 -6.91
C PRO A 225 -9.57 16.39 -5.71
N PHE A 226 -8.97 15.60 -4.81
CA PHE A 226 -8.28 16.08 -3.62
C PHE A 226 -6.77 16.23 -3.80
N HIS A 227 -6.23 15.97 -4.99
CA HIS A 227 -4.81 16.19 -5.24
C HIS A 227 -4.47 17.67 -5.04
N PRO A 228 -3.31 17.99 -4.42
CA PRO A 228 -2.84 19.36 -4.42
C PRO A 228 -2.66 19.82 -5.87
N GLU A 229 -3.01 21.07 -6.14
CA GLU A 229 -2.75 21.69 -7.44
C GLU A 229 -1.24 21.62 -7.71
N VAL A 230 -0.87 21.06 -8.85
CA VAL A 230 0.51 21.13 -9.32
C VAL A 230 0.72 22.57 -9.75
N SER A 231 1.40 23.38 -8.94
CA SER A 231 1.90 24.66 -9.43
C SER A 231 2.78 24.34 -10.63
N GLU A 232 2.43 24.83 -11.82
CA GLU A 232 3.30 24.76 -13.00
C GLU A 232 4.67 25.29 -12.59
N ARG A 233 5.62 24.39 -12.34
CA ARG A 233 7.02 24.79 -12.27
C ARG A 233 7.38 25.15 -13.70
N GLY A 234 7.44 26.46 -13.95
CA GLY A 234 7.93 27.03 -15.19
C GLY A 234 9.22 26.32 -15.57
N HIS A 235 9.19 25.68 -16.74
CA HIS A 235 10.40 25.37 -17.47
C HIS A 235 11.03 26.70 -17.88
N GLU A 236 11.89 27.25 -17.04
CA GLU A 236 12.93 28.21 -17.44
C GLU A 236 14.31 27.56 -17.26
#